data_AF-A0A920FGP5-F1
#
_entry.id   AF-A0A920FGP5-F1
#
_cell.length_a   1.000
_cell.length_b   1.000
_cell.length_c   1.000
_cell.angle_alpha   90.00
_cell.angle_beta   90.00
_cell.angle_gamma   90.00
#
_symmetry.space_group_name_H-M   'P 1'
#
loop_
_entity.id
_entity.type
_entity.pdbx_description
1 polymer ?
#
loop_
_entity_poly.entity_id
_entity_poly.type
_entity_poly.pdbx_seq_one_letter_code
_entity_poly.pdbx_strand_id
1 'polypeptide(L)'
;MRIYILYVLLIVLNNSSYALEKEELLKLIRPDEAKSDNLIVLNSDYIDENPQRAIQYHNQAIEQIKNMPFKAFYLLQNGVIYNYYYNNKKDSALKSIIDAQNIFKEENLISEQILCDILKGTVFEKMGDLIRAEMEYKNAYERAKKINEFKVAFIGLLARYDLNNQNIKKFSVDESVSLINSIYSPSLKGYAYILVHKRLIKANIENYSVSASRQCAGGI
;
A
#
# COMPACT_ATOMS: atom_id res chain seq x y z
N MET A 1 -4.03 -25.25 30.99
CA MET A 1 -4.66 -23.93 30.74
C MET A 1 -3.69 -22.75 30.51
N ARG A 2 -2.36 -22.89 30.73
CA ARG A 2 -1.39 -21.80 30.49
C ARG A 2 -0.86 -21.70 29.04
N ILE A 3 -0.95 -22.77 28.25
CA ILE A 3 -0.43 -22.82 26.87
C ILE A 3 -1.41 -22.17 25.86
N TYR A 4 -2.72 -22.28 26.09
CA TYR A 4 -3.74 -21.68 25.21
C TYR A 4 -3.74 -20.15 25.25
N ILE A 5 -3.43 -19.53 26.40
CA ILE A 5 -3.37 -18.06 26.52
C ILE A 5 -2.18 -17.50 25.72
N LEU A 6 -1.04 -18.21 25.68
CA LEU A 6 0.11 -17.84 24.87
C LEU A 6 -0.16 -17.96 23.37
N TYR A 7 -0.93 -18.99 22.96
CA TYR A 7 -1.34 -19.17 21.56
C TYR A 7 -2.30 -18.08 21.08
N VAL A 8 -3.25 -17.66 21.94
CA VAL A 8 -4.15 -16.54 21.63
C VAL A 8 -3.39 -15.21 21.62
N LEU A 9 -2.41 -14.99 22.51
CA LEU A 9 -1.55 -13.79 22.47
C LEU A 9 -0.69 -13.72 21.19
N LEU A 10 -0.16 -14.85 20.73
CA LEU A 10 0.61 -14.96 19.48
C LEU A 10 -0.25 -14.77 18.23
N ILE A 11 -1.52 -15.17 18.25
CA ILE A 11 -2.47 -14.93 17.16
C ILE A 11 -2.86 -13.44 17.08
N VAL A 12 -2.99 -12.74 18.22
CA VAL A 12 -3.25 -11.29 18.24
C VAL A 12 -2.04 -10.47 17.76
N LEU A 13 -0.81 -10.97 17.96
CA LEU A 13 0.42 -10.32 17.48
C LEU A 13 0.68 -10.48 15.97
N ASN A 14 -0.05 -11.37 15.28
CA ASN A 14 0.11 -11.61 13.84
C ASN A 14 -0.93 -10.93 12.95
N ASN A 15 -1.75 -10.03 13.50
CA ASN A 15 -2.45 -9.05 12.67
C ASN A 15 -1.45 -7.97 12.26
N SER A 16 -0.54 -8.30 11.34
CA SER A 16 0.19 -7.30 10.57
C SER A 16 -0.82 -6.58 9.68
N SER A 17 -1.59 -5.67 10.28
CA SER A 17 -2.33 -4.66 9.53
C SER A 17 -1.26 -3.77 8.91
N TYR A 18 -0.95 -4.00 7.64
CA TYR A 18 -0.16 -3.05 6.88
C TYR A 18 -0.89 -1.71 6.82
N ALA A 19 -0.13 -0.62 6.69
CA ALA A 19 -0.70 0.71 6.55
C ALA A 19 -1.63 0.78 5.32
N LEU A 20 -1.25 0.12 4.24
CA LEU A 20 -2.08 -0.04 3.05
C LEU A 20 -2.42 -1.50 2.82
N GLU A 21 -3.66 -1.74 2.42
CA GLU A 21 -4.11 -3.08 2.04
C GLU A 21 -3.62 -3.43 0.63
N LYS A 22 -3.40 -4.73 0.40
CA LYS A 22 -2.93 -5.25 -0.89
C LYS A 22 -3.87 -4.81 -2.02
N GLU A 23 -5.18 -4.91 -1.81
CA GLU A 23 -6.22 -4.57 -2.78
C GLU A 23 -6.17 -3.09 -3.18
N GLU A 24 -5.86 -2.22 -2.21
CA GLU A 24 -5.70 -0.77 -2.45
C GLU A 24 -4.53 -0.49 -3.38
N LEU A 25 -3.41 -1.19 -3.18
CA LEU A 25 -2.21 -1.06 -4.01
C LEU A 25 -2.38 -1.68 -5.39
N LEU A 26 -2.92 -2.91 -5.46
CA LEU A 26 -3.16 -3.61 -6.73
C LEU A 26 -4.09 -2.84 -7.67
N LYS A 27 -5.00 -2.02 -7.14
CA LYS A 27 -5.87 -1.17 -7.96
C LYS A 27 -5.11 -0.01 -8.63
N LEU A 28 -3.97 0.39 -8.07
CA LEU A 28 -3.16 1.52 -8.56
C LEU A 28 -2.07 1.08 -9.53
N ILE A 29 -1.58 -0.16 -9.42
CA ILE A 29 -0.53 -0.73 -10.28
C ILE A 29 -1.12 -1.58 -11.41
N ARG A 30 -2.18 -1.06 -12.06
CA ARG A 30 -2.74 -1.65 -13.27
C ARG A 30 -2.36 -0.79 -14.48
N PRO A 31 -1.78 -1.38 -15.53
CA PRO A 31 -1.66 -0.68 -16.80
C PRO A 31 -3.04 -0.26 -17.30
N ASP A 32 -3.10 0.86 -18.01
CA ASP A 32 -4.33 1.35 -18.65
C ASP A 32 -4.85 0.31 -19.64
N GLU A 33 -6.07 -0.17 -19.43
CA GLU A 33 -6.73 -1.20 -20.25
C GLU A 33 -6.79 -0.81 -21.73
N ALA A 34 -6.87 0.50 -22.03
CA ALA A 34 -6.90 1.00 -23.40
C ALA A 34 -5.54 0.92 -24.12
N LYS A 35 -4.44 0.70 -23.39
CA LYS A 35 -3.07 0.63 -23.91
C LYS A 35 -2.42 -0.74 -23.71
N SER A 36 -3.07 -1.65 -22.99
CA SER A 36 -2.51 -2.95 -22.61
C SER A 36 -2.84 -4.05 -23.61
N ASP A 37 -1.85 -4.84 -24.02
CA ASP A 37 -2.12 -6.16 -24.64
C ASP A 37 -2.92 -7.03 -23.65
N ASN A 38 -3.88 -7.82 -24.17
CA ASN A 38 -4.82 -8.67 -23.41
C ASN A 38 -4.17 -9.58 -22.33
N LEU A 39 -2.86 -9.83 -22.42
CA LEU A 39 -2.06 -10.58 -21.44
C LEU A 39 -1.98 -9.92 -20.05
N ILE A 40 -2.13 -8.59 -19.96
CA ILE A 40 -1.98 -7.83 -18.70
C ILE A 40 -3.18 -8.01 -17.76
N VAL A 41 -4.40 -8.04 -18.29
CA VAL A 41 -5.63 -8.12 -17.49
C VAL A 41 -5.81 -9.52 -16.89
N LEU A 42 -5.37 -10.57 -17.58
CA LEU A 42 -5.50 -11.96 -17.14
C LEU A 42 -4.63 -12.31 -15.90
N ASN A 43 -3.57 -11.56 -15.64
CA ASN A 43 -2.63 -11.89 -14.56
C ASN A 43 -3.06 -11.37 -13.19
N SER A 44 -3.87 -10.30 -13.10
CA SER A 44 -4.30 -9.76 -11.79
C SER A 44 -5.27 -10.69 -11.06
N ASP A 45 -6.06 -11.47 -11.79
CA ASP A 45 -7.05 -12.39 -11.22
C ASP A 45 -6.36 -13.61 -10.58
N TYR A 46 -5.20 -14.02 -11.12
CA TYR A 46 -4.39 -15.10 -10.54
C TYR A 46 -3.61 -14.69 -9.28
N ILE A 47 -3.48 -13.39 -8.97
CA ILE A 47 -2.72 -12.96 -7.78
C ILE A 47 -3.36 -13.53 -6.51
N ASP A 48 -4.69 -13.52 -6.44
CA ASP A 48 -5.45 -14.03 -5.30
C ASP A 48 -5.59 -15.55 -5.33
N GLU A 49 -5.78 -16.15 -6.50
CA GLU A 49 -5.96 -17.61 -6.62
C GLU A 49 -4.66 -18.39 -6.44
N ASN A 50 -3.57 -17.92 -7.06
CA ASN A 50 -2.28 -18.59 -7.06
C ASN A 50 -1.13 -17.59 -7.26
N PRO A 51 -0.66 -16.93 -6.17
CA PRO A 51 0.38 -15.90 -6.25
C PRO A 51 1.71 -16.42 -6.83
N GLN A 52 2.02 -17.70 -6.62
CA GLN A 52 3.22 -18.31 -7.20
C GLN A 52 3.12 -18.38 -8.73
N ARG A 53 1.96 -18.81 -9.24
CA ARG A 53 1.71 -18.89 -10.68
C ARG A 53 1.64 -17.51 -11.32
N ALA A 54 1.04 -16.52 -10.64
CA ALA A 54 1.07 -15.13 -11.08
C ALA A 54 2.51 -14.62 -11.26
N ILE A 55 3.40 -14.85 -10.29
CA ILE A 55 4.83 -14.51 -10.41
C ILE A 55 5.49 -15.22 -11.62
N GLN A 56 5.17 -16.50 -11.86
CA GLN A 56 5.72 -17.22 -13.01
C GLN A 56 5.31 -16.57 -14.34
N TYR A 57 4.03 -16.20 -14.48
CA TYR A 57 3.56 -15.51 -15.68
C TYR A 57 4.13 -14.10 -15.82
N HIS A 58 4.24 -13.35 -14.72
CA HIS A 58 4.90 -12.05 -14.72
C HIS A 58 6.35 -12.16 -15.20
N ASN A 59 7.11 -13.14 -14.69
CA ASN A 59 8.50 -13.33 -15.08
C ASN A 59 8.64 -13.69 -16.56
N GLN A 60 7.78 -14.58 -17.07
CA GLN A 60 7.73 -14.89 -18.51
C GLN A 60 7.41 -13.64 -19.35
N ALA A 61 6.47 -12.81 -18.90
CA ALA A 61 6.12 -11.57 -19.58
C ALA A 61 7.29 -10.56 -19.56
N ILE A 62 7.94 -10.37 -18.40
CA ILE A 62 9.08 -9.47 -18.21
C ILE A 62 10.24 -9.76 -19.17
N GLU A 63 10.48 -11.04 -19.49
CA GLU A 63 11.53 -11.47 -20.43
C GLU A 63 11.20 -11.11 -21.89
N GLN A 64 9.91 -11.02 -22.24
CA GLN A 64 9.44 -10.84 -23.62
C GLN A 64 9.03 -9.40 -23.93
N ILE A 65 8.67 -8.63 -22.90
CA ILE A 65 8.17 -7.26 -23.03
C ILE A 65 9.29 -6.31 -23.43
N LYS A 66 9.08 -5.62 -24.56
CA LYS A 66 9.91 -4.51 -25.02
C LYS A 66 9.47 -3.15 -24.44
N ASN A 67 8.19 -3.03 -24.07
CA ASN A 67 7.65 -1.82 -23.45
C ASN A 67 8.10 -1.72 -21.99
N MET A 68 9.08 -0.85 -21.73
CA MET A 68 9.71 -0.72 -20.42
C MET A 68 8.72 -0.34 -19.29
N PRO A 69 7.79 0.63 -19.47
CA PRO A 69 6.75 0.88 -18.46
C PRO A 69 5.94 -0.37 -18.09
N PHE A 70 5.52 -1.20 -19.06
CA PHE A 70 4.78 -2.43 -18.75
C PHE A 70 5.63 -3.46 -18.01
N LYS A 71 6.91 -3.59 -18.37
CA LYS A 71 7.85 -4.42 -17.62
C LYS A 71 7.94 -3.97 -16.16
N ALA A 72 8.00 -2.65 -15.92
CA ALA A 72 8.04 -2.08 -14.58
C ALA A 72 6.75 -2.33 -13.78
N PHE A 73 5.57 -2.29 -14.41
CA PHE A 73 4.31 -2.65 -13.72
C PHE A 73 4.29 -4.10 -13.25
N TYR A 74 4.77 -5.05 -14.05
CA TYR A 74 4.89 -6.45 -13.61
C TYR A 74 5.87 -6.64 -12.47
N LEU A 75 6.99 -5.92 -12.49
CA LEU A 75 7.95 -5.89 -11.39
C LEU A 75 7.32 -5.32 -10.10
N LEU A 76 6.52 -4.25 -10.20
CA LEU A 76 5.77 -3.72 -9.06
C LEU A 76 4.75 -4.72 -8.50
N GLN A 77 4.00 -5.39 -9.39
CA GLN A 77 3.04 -6.42 -8.97
C GLN A 77 3.74 -7.58 -8.28
N ASN A 78 4.89 -8.05 -8.78
CA ASN A 78 5.74 -9.02 -8.08
C ASN A 78 6.16 -8.50 -6.70
N GLY A 79 6.53 -7.23 -6.59
CA GLY A 79 6.81 -6.55 -5.32
C GLY A 79 5.67 -6.69 -4.31
N VAL A 80 4.44 -6.40 -4.73
CA VAL A 80 3.23 -6.57 -3.91
C VAL A 80 3.01 -8.04 -3.55
N ILE A 81 3.11 -8.96 -4.51
CA ILE A 81 2.89 -10.38 -4.25
C ILE A 81 3.90 -10.90 -3.21
N TYR A 82 5.19 -10.61 -3.39
CA TYR A 82 6.23 -10.98 -2.43
C TYR A 82 5.99 -10.37 -1.05
N ASN A 83 5.53 -9.12 -0.98
CA ASN A 83 5.29 -8.45 0.29
C ASN A 83 4.04 -8.98 1.01
N TYR A 84 2.96 -9.33 0.33
CA TYR A 84 1.70 -9.67 1.02
C TYR A 84 1.46 -11.18 1.17
N TYR A 85 1.93 -12.03 0.24
CA TYR A 85 1.68 -13.48 0.30
C TYR A 85 2.81 -14.31 0.92
N TYR A 86 4.00 -13.72 1.08
CA TYR A 86 5.17 -14.47 1.56
C TYR A 86 5.83 -13.79 2.76
N ASN A 87 5.99 -14.53 3.87
CA ASN A 87 6.59 -13.98 5.08
C ASN A 87 8.11 -13.75 4.97
N ASN A 88 8.78 -14.51 4.12
CA ASN A 88 10.24 -14.58 3.98
C ASN A 88 10.78 -14.00 2.65
N LYS A 89 9.97 -13.24 1.89
CA LYS A 89 10.36 -12.68 0.58
C LYS A 89 10.48 -11.15 0.59
N LYS A 90 10.73 -10.54 1.75
CA LYS A 90 10.87 -9.08 1.90
C LYS A 90 11.97 -8.51 0.98
N ASP A 91 13.11 -9.19 0.89
CA ASP A 91 14.22 -8.76 0.00
C ASP A 91 13.86 -8.89 -1.48
N SER A 92 13.10 -9.94 -1.86
CA SER A 92 12.59 -10.10 -3.22
C SER A 92 11.55 -9.03 -3.56
N ALA A 93 10.70 -8.66 -2.60
CA ALA A 93 9.77 -7.56 -2.75
C ALA A 93 10.52 -6.25 -3.01
N LEU A 94 11.48 -5.92 -2.14
CA LEU A 94 12.26 -4.70 -2.24
C LEU A 94 13.04 -4.62 -3.56
N LYS A 95 13.71 -5.72 -3.95
CA LYS A 95 14.43 -5.81 -5.22
C LYS A 95 13.49 -5.54 -6.40
N SER A 96 12.33 -6.20 -6.45
CA SER A 96 11.37 -6.02 -7.55
C SER A 96 10.87 -4.58 -7.64
N ILE A 97 10.62 -3.94 -6.50
CA ILE A 97 10.18 -2.53 -6.44
C ILE A 97 11.30 -1.58 -6.92
N ILE A 98 12.55 -1.83 -6.52
CA ILE A 98 13.71 -1.01 -6.95
C ILE A 98 13.95 -1.18 -8.46
N ASP A 99 13.88 -2.41 -8.97
CA ASP A 99 14.05 -2.69 -10.40
C ASP A 99 12.97 -1.95 -11.21
N ALA A 100 11.71 -1.94 -10.76
CA ALA A 100 10.66 -1.15 -11.37
C ALA A 100 10.92 0.36 -11.27
N GLN A 101 11.34 0.86 -10.10
CA GLN A 101 11.63 2.27 -9.87
C GLN A 101 12.72 2.80 -10.79
N ASN A 102 13.77 2.00 -11.05
CA ASN A 102 14.84 2.34 -11.98
C ASN A 102 14.30 2.54 -13.40
N ILE A 103 13.43 1.64 -13.86
CA ILE A 103 12.79 1.77 -15.18
C ILE A 103 11.91 3.03 -15.24
N PHE A 104 11.06 3.26 -14.23
CA PHE A 104 10.22 4.48 -14.21
C PHE A 104 11.06 5.76 -14.14
N LYS A 105 12.27 5.70 -13.56
CA LYS A 105 13.23 6.81 -13.58
C LYS A 105 13.79 7.06 -14.97
N GLU A 106 14.20 6.01 -15.69
CA GLU A 106 14.68 6.10 -17.07
C GLU A 106 13.59 6.63 -18.02
N GLU A 107 12.34 6.23 -17.79
CA GLU A 107 11.17 6.63 -18.58
C GLU A 107 10.55 7.98 -18.16
N ASN A 108 11.13 8.67 -17.15
CA ASN A 108 10.62 9.93 -16.59
C ASN A 108 9.17 9.86 -16.06
N LEU A 109 8.74 8.69 -15.61
CA LEU A 109 7.43 8.42 -15.02
C LEU A 109 7.43 8.71 -13.51
N ILE A 110 7.33 10.00 -13.16
CA ILE A 110 7.55 10.47 -11.78
C ILE A 110 6.47 9.95 -10.81
N SER A 111 5.22 9.86 -11.23
CA SER A 111 4.10 9.40 -10.41
C SER A 111 4.28 7.95 -9.97
N GLU A 112 4.74 7.11 -10.88
CA GLU A 112 5.08 5.71 -10.67
C GLU A 112 6.32 5.56 -9.80
N GLN A 113 7.34 6.42 -9.96
CA GLN A 113 8.48 6.45 -9.05
C GLN A 113 8.06 6.75 -7.60
N ILE A 114 7.09 7.64 -7.40
CA ILE A 114 6.56 7.96 -6.07
C ILE A 114 5.72 6.80 -5.53
N LEU A 115 4.99 6.09 -6.39
CA LEU A 115 4.28 4.87 -5.99
C LEU A 115 5.24 3.77 -5.53
N CYS A 116 6.42 3.65 -6.15
CA CYS A 116 7.49 2.77 -5.65
C CYS A 116 7.94 3.15 -4.24
N ASP A 117 8.02 4.44 -3.90
CA ASP A 117 8.37 4.89 -2.54
C ASP A 117 7.35 4.38 -1.52
N ILE A 118 6.05 4.51 -1.82
CA ILE A 118 4.97 3.96 -0.99
C ILE A 118 5.14 2.45 -0.82
N LEU A 119 5.39 1.71 -1.92
CA LEU A 119 5.55 0.26 -1.85
C LEU A 119 6.77 -0.17 -1.04
N LYS A 120 7.91 0.53 -1.15
CA LYS A 120 9.07 0.30 -0.26
C LYS A 120 8.70 0.51 1.21
N GLY A 121 7.90 1.53 1.51
CA GLY A 121 7.38 1.77 2.85
C GLY A 121 6.63 0.55 3.42
N THR A 122 5.79 -0.09 2.63
CA THR A 122 5.05 -1.32 3.05
C THR A 122 5.98 -2.50 3.31
N VAL A 123 7.11 -2.59 2.60
CA VAL A 123 8.13 -3.62 2.84
C VAL A 123 8.91 -3.33 4.12
N PHE A 124 9.27 -2.07 4.38
CA PHE A 124 9.92 -1.69 5.63
C PHE A 124 9.01 -1.90 6.85
N GLU A 125 7.72 -1.63 6.70
CA GLU A 125 6.72 -1.98 7.71
C GLU A 125 6.70 -3.49 7.98
N LYS A 126 6.72 -4.32 6.92
CA LYS A 126 6.84 -5.78 7.05
C LYS A 126 8.13 -6.23 7.74
N MET A 127 9.19 -5.44 7.63
CA MET A 127 10.48 -5.67 8.29
C MET A 127 10.48 -5.21 9.75
N GLY A 128 9.46 -4.47 10.20
CA GLY A 128 9.40 -3.82 11.50
C GLY A 128 10.20 -2.50 11.56
N ASP A 129 10.71 -2.00 10.43
CA ASP A 129 11.42 -0.73 10.34
C ASP A 129 10.42 0.41 10.07
N LEU A 130 9.68 0.76 11.11
CA LEU A 130 8.63 1.79 11.04
C LEU A 130 9.20 3.18 10.74
N ILE A 131 10.46 3.45 11.09
CA ILE A 131 11.12 4.74 10.82
C ILE A 131 11.34 4.91 9.32
N ARG A 132 11.90 3.88 8.66
CA ARG A 132 12.04 3.92 7.19
C ARG A 132 10.70 3.92 6.49
N ALA A 133 9.73 3.15 6.98
CA ALA A 133 8.38 3.16 6.43
C ALA A 133 7.76 4.57 6.48
N GLU A 134 7.83 5.24 7.64
CA GLU A 134 7.33 6.61 7.79
C GLU A 134 8.04 7.58 6.85
N MET A 135 9.36 7.47 6.72
CA MET A 135 10.16 8.32 5.85
C MET A 135 9.73 8.15 4.38
N GLU A 136 9.56 6.91 3.91
CA GLU A 136 9.10 6.62 2.55
C GLU A 136 7.70 7.19 2.30
N TYR A 137 6.74 6.95 3.21
CA TYR A 137 5.38 7.46 3.07
C TYR A 137 5.32 9.00 3.10
N LYS A 138 6.10 9.64 4.00
CA LYS A 138 6.20 11.10 4.08
C LYS A 138 6.79 11.69 2.81
N ASN A 139 7.91 11.14 2.34
CA ASN A 139 8.56 11.62 1.13
C ASN A 139 7.64 11.46 -0.09
N ALA A 140 6.95 10.33 -0.21
CA ALA A 140 6.01 10.10 -1.29
C ALA A 140 4.87 11.13 -1.29
N TYR A 141 4.28 11.38 -0.13
CA TYR A 141 3.21 12.36 0.03
C TYR A 141 3.64 13.77 -0.38
N GLU A 142 4.76 14.27 0.17
CA GLU A 142 5.23 15.63 -0.10
C GLU A 142 5.66 15.81 -1.56
N ARG A 143 6.33 14.80 -2.14
CA ARG A 143 6.73 14.81 -3.55
C ARG A 143 5.49 14.85 -4.47
N ALA A 144 4.51 14.00 -4.21
CA ALA A 144 3.29 13.93 -5.03
C ALA A 144 2.50 15.24 -4.98
N LYS A 145 2.37 15.86 -3.79
CA LYS A 145 1.74 17.18 -3.66
C LYS A 145 2.45 18.26 -4.44
N LYS A 146 3.78 18.29 -4.39
CA LYS A 146 4.59 19.29 -5.10
C LYS A 146 4.36 19.29 -6.61
N ILE A 147 4.05 18.13 -7.18
CA ILE A 147 3.81 17.96 -8.63
C ILE A 147 2.33 17.81 -8.99
N ASN A 148 1.42 18.04 -8.04
CA ASN A 148 -0.03 17.90 -8.23
C ASN A 148 -0.50 16.50 -8.63
N GLU A 149 0.22 15.45 -8.23
CA GLU A 149 -0.15 14.05 -8.45
C GLU A 149 -1.08 13.56 -7.33
N PHE A 150 -2.32 14.06 -7.34
CA PHE A 150 -3.25 13.94 -6.22
C PHE A 150 -3.64 12.50 -5.87
N LYS A 151 -3.67 11.59 -6.86
CA LYS A 151 -3.97 10.17 -6.61
C LYS A 151 -2.90 9.54 -5.72
N VAL A 152 -1.63 9.74 -6.07
CA VAL A 152 -0.50 9.17 -5.34
C VAL A 152 -0.29 9.90 -4.01
N ALA A 153 -0.54 11.22 -3.98
CA ALA A 153 -0.55 12.00 -2.74
C ALA A 153 -1.58 11.46 -1.75
N PHE A 154 -2.81 11.20 -2.19
CA PHE A 154 -3.85 10.65 -1.32
C PHE A 154 -3.44 9.31 -0.70
N ILE A 155 -2.84 8.42 -1.49
CA ILE A 155 -2.41 7.10 -1.01
C ILE A 155 -1.22 7.23 -0.05
N GLY A 156 -0.26 8.11 -0.34
CA GLY A 156 0.83 8.42 0.57
C GLY A 156 0.31 8.99 1.90
N LEU A 157 -0.73 9.84 1.87
CA LEU A 157 -1.39 10.35 3.07
C LEU A 157 -2.01 9.23 3.91
N LEU A 158 -2.77 8.32 3.28
CA LEU A 158 -3.37 7.17 3.96
C LEU A 158 -2.29 6.30 4.61
N ALA A 159 -1.23 5.96 3.88
CA ALA A 159 -0.13 5.14 4.39
C ALA A 159 0.54 5.75 5.64
N ARG A 160 0.72 7.08 5.66
CA ARG A 160 1.25 7.78 6.84
C ARG A 160 0.33 7.65 8.05
N TYR A 161 -0.98 7.80 7.84
CA TYR A 161 -1.95 7.72 8.92
C TYR A 161 -2.11 6.30 9.47
N ASP A 162 -2.08 5.31 8.59
CA ASP A 162 -2.34 3.93 8.94
C ASP A 162 -1.12 3.22 9.56
N LEU A 163 0.10 3.78 9.41
CA LEU A 163 1.34 3.21 9.92
C LEU A 163 1.32 2.92 11.43
N ASN A 164 0.63 3.75 12.23
CA ASN A 164 0.48 3.49 13.66
C ASN A 164 -0.75 4.18 14.28
N ASN A 165 -1.18 3.69 15.45
CA ASN A 165 -2.37 4.18 16.15
C ASN A 165 -2.25 5.62 16.65
N GLN A 166 -1.05 6.20 16.73
CA GLN A 166 -0.91 7.63 17.09
C GLN A 166 -1.19 8.51 15.87
N ASN A 167 -0.76 8.07 14.69
CA ASN A 167 -0.98 8.78 13.45
C ASN A 167 -2.47 8.75 13.07
N ILE A 168 -3.14 7.61 13.19
CA ILE A 168 -4.56 7.50 12.82
C ILE A 168 -5.48 8.44 13.61
N LYS A 169 -5.12 8.79 14.85
CA LYS A 169 -5.87 9.76 15.67
C LYS A 169 -5.77 11.19 15.14
N LYS A 170 -4.77 11.45 14.30
CA LYS A 170 -4.55 12.74 13.62
C LYS A 170 -5.11 12.72 12.19
N PHE A 171 -5.87 11.70 11.80
CA PHE A 171 -6.43 11.57 10.47
C PHE A 171 -7.27 12.80 10.09
N SER A 172 -6.82 13.52 9.06
CA SER A 172 -7.46 14.75 8.60
C SER A 172 -8.43 14.47 7.46
N VAL A 173 -9.72 14.62 7.73
CA VAL A 173 -10.78 14.53 6.71
C VAL A 173 -10.62 15.66 5.70
N ASP A 174 -10.38 16.88 6.16
CA ASP A 174 -10.30 18.06 5.29
C ASP A 174 -9.16 17.94 4.28
N GLU A 175 -7.99 17.47 4.75
CA GLU A 175 -6.83 17.23 3.88
C GLU A 175 -7.12 16.11 2.87
N SER A 176 -7.77 15.03 3.32
CA SER A 176 -8.17 13.92 2.47
C SER A 176 -9.17 14.35 1.38
N VAL A 177 -10.22 15.09 1.78
CA VAL A 177 -11.26 15.60 0.87
C VAL A 177 -10.67 16.58 -0.14
N SER A 178 -9.75 17.45 0.30
CA SER A 178 -9.05 18.37 -0.59
C SER A 178 -8.28 17.64 -1.69
N LEU A 179 -7.61 16.53 -1.37
CA LEU A 179 -6.89 15.73 -2.37
C LEU A 179 -7.87 14.99 -3.30
N ILE A 180 -8.93 14.40 -2.74
CA ILE A 180 -9.93 13.65 -3.51
C ILE A 180 -10.64 14.55 -4.52
N ASN A 181 -11.01 15.77 -4.14
CA ASN A 181 -11.69 16.71 -5.04
C ASN A 181 -10.89 17.02 -6.31
N SER A 182 -9.56 16.95 -6.23
CA SER A 182 -8.64 17.17 -7.35
C SER A 182 -8.43 15.94 -8.25
N ILE A 183 -8.99 14.77 -7.90
CA ILE A 183 -8.94 13.57 -8.74
C ILE A 183 -9.96 13.70 -9.89
N TYR A 184 -9.54 13.60 -11.14
CA TYR A 184 -10.48 13.77 -12.27
C TYR A 184 -11.51 12.63 -12.38
N SER A 185 -11.07 11.37 -12.22
CA SER A 185 -11.92 10.19 -12.42
C SER A 185 -12.99 10.03 -11.33
N PRO A 186 -14.30 10.02 -11.68
CA PRO A 186 -15.38 9.83 -10.71
C PRO A 186 -15.33 8.49 -9.98
N SER A 187 -14.95 7.40 -10.65
CA SER A 187 -14.84 6.08 -10.04
C SER A 187 -13.72 6.01 -9.00
N LEU A 188 -12.58 6.65 -9.29
CA LEU A 188 -11.47 6.76 -8.34
C LEU A 188 -11.82 7.68 -7.16
N LYS A 189 -12.54 8.78 -7.41
CA LYS A 189 -13.08 9.64 -6.35
C LYS A 189 -13.98 8.87 -5.39
N GLY A 190 -14.98 8.15 -5.93
CA GLY A 190 -15.89 7.34 -5.12
C GLY A 190 -15.14 6.29 -4.29
N TYR A 191 -14.18 5.60 -4.89
CA TYR A 191 -13.33 4.65 -4.16
C TYR A 191 -12.51 5.33 -3.05
N ALA A 192 -11.93 6.50 -3.31
CA ALA A 192 -11.15 7.24 -2.32
C ALA A 192 -12.01 7.66 -1.12
N TYR A 193 -13.26 8.09 -1.33
CA TYR A 193 -14.19 8.37 -0.23
C TYR A 193 -14.50 7.14 0.63
N ILE A 194 -14.62 5.96 0.02
CA ILE A 194 -14.78 4.69 0.77
C ILE A 194 -13.57 4.45 1.67
N LEU A 195 -12.35 4.71 1.17
CA LEU A 195 -11.12 4.56 1.97
C LEU A 195 -11.10 5.55 3.14
N VAL A 196 -11.46 6.82 2.92
CA VAL A 196 -11.59 7.82 4.00
C VAL A 196 -12.58 7.36 5.06
N HIS A 197 -13.75 6.88 4.64
CA HIS A 197 -14.77 6.41 5.58
C HIS A 197 -14.28 5.22 6.42
N LYS A 198 -13.57 4.27 5.80
CA LYS A 198 -12.93 3.15 6.51
C LYS A 198 -11.94 3.62 7.59
N ARG A 199 -11.11 4.62 7.30
CA ARG A 199 -10.14 5.17 8.27
C ARG A 199 -10.82 5.97 9.38
N LEU A 200 -11.90 6.68 9.08
CA LEU A 200 -12.72 7.36 10.10
C LEU A 200 -13.31 6.40 11.12
N ILE A 201 -13.87 5.28 10.68
CA ILE A 201 -14.39 4.24 11.57
C ILE A 201 -13.27 3.74 12.49
N LYS A 202 -12.10 3.42 11.92
CA LYS A 202 -10.92 2.95 12.68
C LYS A 202 -10.43 4.01 13.69
N ALA A 203 -10.32 5.27 13.29
CA ALA A 203 -9.93 6.38 14.17
C ALA A 203 -10.91 6.56 15.34
N ASN A 204 -12.22 6.46 15.09
CA ASN A 204 -13.23 6.55 16.14
C ASN A 204 -13.10 5.41 17.16
N ILE A 205 -12.94 4.16 16.69
CA ILE A 205 -12.74 3.00 17.57
C ILE A 205 -11.50 3.19 18.48
N GLU A 206 -10.39 3.67 17.91
CA GLU A 206 -9.14 3.95 18.65
C GLU A 206 -9.28 5.09 19.67
N ASN A 207 -10.17 6.05 19.43
CA ASN A 207 -10.46 7.11 20.39
C ASN A 207 -11.35 6.60 21.54
N TYR A 208 -12.34 5.75 21.23
CA TYR A 208 -13.21 5.13 22.25
C TYR A 208 -12.44 4.17 23.18
N SER A 209 -11.52 3.37 22.66
CA SER A 209 -10.72 2.43 23.48
C SER A 209 -9.83 3.12 24.52
N VAL A 210 -9.29 4.29 24.20
CA VAL A 210 -8.54 5.14 25.15
C VAL A 210 -9.44 5.73 26.23
N SER A 211 -10.68 6.12 25.89
CA SER A 211 -11.62 6.67 26.87
C SER A 211 -12.05 5.63 27.90
N ALA A 212 -12.29 4.39 27.47
CA ALA A 212 -12.67 3.28 28.35
C ALA A 212 -11.50 2.86 29.28
N SER A 213 -10.29 2.77 28.74
CA SER A 213 -9.09 2.43 29.55
C SER A 213 -8.75 3.49 30.60
N ARG A 214 -8.98 4.78 30.30
CA ARG A 214 -8.81 5.86 31.30
C ARG A 214 -9.87 5.83 32.40
N GLN A 215 -11.11 5.48 32.08
CA GLN A 215 -12.17 5.31 33.08
C GLN A 215 -11.89 4.15 34.05
N CYS A 216 -11.26 3.07 33.58
CA CYS A 216 -10.85 1.96 34.44
C CYS A 216 -9.59 2.27 35.28
N ALA A 217 -8.70 3.15 34.83
CA ALA A 217 -7.47 3.51 35.54
C ALA A 217 -7.63 4.68 36.54
N GLY A 218 -8.68 5.49 36.40
CA GLY A 218 -9.01 6.59 37.30
C GLY A 218 -9.97 6.22 38.44
N GLY A 219 -10.31 4.94 38.58
CA GLY A 219 -11.16 4.40 39.63
C GLY A 219 -10.37 3.55 40.63
N ILE A 220 -9.39 4.17 41.31
CA ILE A 220 -8.79 3.66 42.57
C ILE A 220 -8.61 4.86 43.50
#